data_AF-A0A7S4W5C5-F1
#
_entry.id   AF-A0A7S4W5C5-F1
#
_cell.length_a   1.000
_cell.length_b   1.000
_cell.length_c   1.000
_cell.angle_alpha   90.00
_cell.angle_beta   90.00
_cell.angle_gamma   90.00
#
_symmetry.space_group_name_H-M   'P 1'
#
loop_
_entity.id
_entity.type
_entity.pdbx_description
1 polymer ?
#
loop_
_entity_poly.entity_id
_entity_poly.type
_entity_poly.pdbx_seq_one_letter_code
_entity_poly.pdbx_strand_id
1 'polypeptide(L)'
;MVSDVSDAVDWLRRGGRRCIDPSRVFLLGHSSGGHLCTLAALAGGCVGLSGMAALSSPMDIADHYAWEQGRGVADISALHPAHGGEANFAAFSPTRLVRGLPRGAAPALMPPLFIGHGTEDWTVPPEASERFVDAFAGAGGEVVFRRWEGLGHFSILGALMGFPVGAEADAAAEDLEVFMHRCLADGKARGASAGPGTRMEAVKQS
;
A
#
# COMPACT_ATOMS: atom_id res chain seq x y z
N MET A 1 5.48 -0.78 -13.93
CA MET A 1 4.41 -0.96 -12.92
C MET A 1 4.68 -0.16 -11.65
N VAL A 2 5.70 -0.49 -10.84
CA VAL A 2 5.99 0.28 -9.61
C VAL A 2 6.30 1.76 -9.91
N SER A 3 7.16 2.02 -10.90
CA SER A 3 7.47 3.37 -11.39
C SER A 3 6.22 4.13 -11.80
N ASP A 4 5.27 3.46 -12.47
CA ASP A 4 4.07 4.09 -13.00
C ASP A 4 3.16 4.59 -11.88
N VAL A 5 3.12 3.90 -10.73
CA VAL A 5 2.43 4.36 -9.51
C VAL A 5 3.10 5.62 -8.96
N SER A 6 4.43 5.63 -8.87
CA SER A 6 5.18 6.81 -8.42
C SER A 6 5.00 8.00 -9.36
N ASP A 7 5.05 7.77 -10.68
CA ASP A 7 4.84 8.78 -11.70
C ASP A 7 3.43 9.37 -11.65
N ALA A 8 2.41 8.54 -11.39
CA ALA A 8 1.03 8.99 -11.22
C ALA A 8 0.88 9.89 -9.97
N VAL A 9 1.47 9.49 -8.84
CA VAL A 9 1.50 10.30 -7.61
C VAL A 9 2.19 11.64 -7.84
N ASP A 10 3.35 11.62 -8.51
CA ASP A 10 4.10 12.83 -8.80
C ASP A 10 3.40 13.74 -9.81
N TRP A 11 2.69 13.17 -10.78
CA TRP A 11 1.85 13.93 -11.70
C TRP A 11 0.72 14.67 -10.95
N LEU A 12 0.08 14.02 -9.98
CA LEU A 12 -0.92 14.66 -9.11
C LEU A 12 -0.30 15.82 -8.30
N ARG A 13 0.87 15.60 -7.69
CA ARG A 13 1.60 16.61 -6.90
C ARG A 13 1.96 17.85 -7.70
N ARG A 14 2.34 17.69 -8.97
CA ARG A 14 2.67 18.80 -9.89
C ARG A 14 1.45 19.59 -10.39
N GLY A 15 0.27 19.37 -9.80
CA GLY A 15 -0.95 20.09 -10.13
C GLY A 15 -1.73 19.47 -11.30
N GLY A 16 -1.54 18.17 -11.55
CA GLY A 16 -2.12 17.42 -12.67
C GLY A 16 -3.53 17.84 -13.05
N ARG A 17 -4.55 17.41 -12.29
CA ARG A 17 -5.92 17.95 -12.46
C ARG A 17 -6.16 19.10 -11.51
N ARG A 18 -6.59 20.25 -12.05
CA ARG A 18 -6.94 21.46 -11.27
C ARG A 18 -8.02 21.27 -10.19
N CYS A 19 -8.83 20.22 -10.30
CA CYS A 19 -9.89 19.91 -9.32
C CYS A 19 -9.42 19.02 -8.16
N ILE A 20 -8.16 18.55 -8.16
CA ILE A 20 -7.61 17.70 -7.10
C ILE A 20 -6.70 18.56 -6.22
N ASP A 21 -6.91 18.50 -4.91
CA ASP A 21 -6.00 19.08 -3.93
C ASP A 21 -4.81 18.12 -3.71
N PRO A 22 -3.58 18.47 -4.13
CA PRO A 22 -2.42 17.59 -4.05
C PRO A 22 -1.99 17.29 -2.60
N SER A 23 -2.50 18.04 -1.60
CA SER A 23 -2.27 17.76 -0.18
C SER A 23 -3.23 16.71 0.39
N ARG A 24 -4.21 16.27 -0.41
CA ARG A 24 -5.29 15.35 -0.03
C ARG A 24 -5.35 14.15 -0.97
N VAL A 25 -4.23 13.45 -1.08
CA VAL A 25 -4.10 12.25 -1.92
C VAL A 25 -3.91 11.04 -1.02
N PHE A 26 -4.77 10.03 -1.21
CA PHE A 26 -4.72 8.75 -0.53
C PHE A 26 -4.50 7.64 -1.56
N LEU A 27 -3.62 6.69 -1.27
CA LEU A 27 -3.32 5.56 -2.16
C LEU A 27 -3.95 4.28 -1.63
N LEU A 28 -4.81 3.63 -2.41
CA LEU A 28 -5.49 2.40 -2.03
C LEU A 28 -5.21 1.32 -3.08
N GLY A 29 -4.87 0.12 -2.62
CA GLY A 29 -4.72 -1.05 -3.48
C GLY A 29 -5.24 -2.33 -2.82
N HIS A 30 -5.74 -3.24 -3.65
CA HIS A 30 -6.17 -4.58 -3.27
C HIS A 30 -5.32 -5.62 -4.01
N SER A 31 -5.01 -6.74 -3.37
CA SER A 31 -4.24 -7.84 -3.95
C SER A 31 -2.92 -7.35 -4.56
N SER A 32 -2.65 -7.64 -5.84
CA SER A 32 -1.49 -7.11 -6.57
C SER A 32 -1.40 -5.58 -6.57
N GLY A 33 -2.53 -4.86 -6.53
CA GLY A 33 -2.56 -3.40 -6.43
C GLY A 33 -2.00 -2.90 -5.09
N GLY A 34 -2.34 -3.56 -3.97
CA GLY A 34 -1.80 -3.18 -2.67
C GLY A 34 -0.33 -3.56 -2.51
N HIS A 35 0.10 -4.65 -3.16
CA HIS A 35 1.52 -4.98 -3.32
C HIS A 35 2.30 -3.88 -4.08
N LEU A 36 1.78 -3.44 -5.23
CA LEU A 36 2.37 -2.33 -5.99
C LEU A 36 2.43 -1.02 -5.21
N CYS A 37 1.36 -0.67 -4.49
CA CYS A 37 1.33 0.52 -3.62
C CYS A 37 2.41 0.45 -2.54
N THR A 38 2.58 -0.72 -1.94
CA THR A 38 3.58 -0.94 -0.88
C THR A 38 5.01 -0.85 -1.43
N LEU A 39 5.28 -1.46 -2.59
CA LEU A 39 6.58 -1.32 -3.25
C LEU A 39 6.88 0.12 -3.66
N ALA A 40 5.91 0.84 -4.21
CA ALA A 40 6.07 2.25 -4.60
C ALA A 40 6.38 3.13 -3.39
N ALA A 41 5.73 2.87 -2.25
CA ALA A 41 5.99 3.60 -1.01
C ALA A 41 7.39 3.30 -0.44
N LEU A 42 7.80 2.03 -0.42
CA LEU A 42 9.15 1.64 0.01
C LEU A 42 10.26 2.17 -0.91
N ALA A 43 9.96 2.38 -2.19
CA ALA A 43 10.85 3.06 -3.14
C ALA A 43 10.88 4.59 -2.97
N GLY A 44 10.11 5.16 -2.04
CA GLY A 44 10.04 6.59 -1.75
C GLY A 44 9.05 7.37 -2.62
N GLY A 45 8.33 6.73 -3.53
CA GLY A 45 7.37 7.38 -4.43
C GLY A 45 6.16 7.99 -3.72
N CYS A 46 5.83 7.49 -2.52
CA CYS A 46 4.62 7.86 -1.78
C CYS A 46 4.86 8.80 -0.59
N VAL A 47 6.07 9.34 -0.43
CA VAL A 47 6.41 10.23 0.71
C VAL A 47 5.54 11.49 0.72
N GLY A 48 4.83 11.74 1.81
CA GLY A 48 3.96 12.92 1.94
C GLY A 48 2.56 12.76 1.36
N LEU A 49 2.16 11.55 0.95
CA LEU A 49 0.73 11.25 0.78
C LEU A 49 0.00 11.35 2.12
N SER A 50 -1.31 11.65 2.06
CA SER A 50 -2.13 11.78 3.28
C SER A 50 -2.26 10.45 4.01
N GLY A 51 -2.24 9.34 3.28
CA GLY A 51 -2.29 7.98 3.81
C GLY A 51 -2.26 6.95 2.68
N MET A 52 -2.13 5.68 3.05
CA MET A 52 -2.28 4.57 2.14
C MET A 52 -2.95 3.35 2.78
N ALA A 53 -3.54 2.50 1.96
CA ALA A 53 -4.06 1.21 2.37
C ALA A 53 -3.68 0.10 1.37
N ALA A 54 -3.29 -1.06 1.91
CA ALA A 54 -3.10 -2.28 1.14
C ALA A 54 -4.00 -3.39 1.72
N LEU A 55 -4.85 -3.96 0.87
CA LEU A 55 -5.86 -4.94 1.25
C LEU A 55 -5.53 -6.30 0.63
N SER A 56 -5.57 -7.39 1.41
CA SER A 56 -5.41 -8.78 0.93
C SER A 56 -4.22 -8.96 -0.04
N SER A 57 -3.11 -8.30 0.26
CA SER A 57 -1.99 -8.15 -0.69
C SER A 57 -0.86 -9.14 -0.40
N PRO A 58 -0.23 -9.73 -1.42
CA PRO A 58 0.95 -10.55 -1.21
C PRO A 58 2.11 -9.66 -0.75
N MET A 59 2.65 -9.92 0.45
CA MET A 59 3.74 -9.12 1.03
C MET A 59 5.11 -9.81 0.96
N ASP A 60 5.14 -11.09 0.62
CA ASP A 60 6.35 -11.81 0.24
C ASP A 60 6.06 -12.70 -0.97
N ILE A 61 6.69 -12.40 -2.10
CA ILE A 61 6.42 -13.06 -3.38
C ILE A 61 6.92 -14.50 -3.39
N ALA A 62 8.00 -14.82 -2.67
CA ALA A 62 8.46 -16.19 -2.57
C ALA A 62 7.48 -17.06 -1.76
N ASP A 63 6.98 -16.54 -0.64
CA ASP A 63 5.97 -17.24 0.16
C ASP A 63 4.66 -17.38 -0.62
N HIS A 64 4.27 -16.33 -1.35
CA HIS A 64 3.06 -16.36 -2.18
C HIS A 64 3.19 -17.32 -3.36
N TYR A 65 4.36 -17.41 -3.99
CA TYR A 65 4.62 -18.39 -5.04
C TYR A 65 4.57 -19.83 -4.50
N ALA A 66 5.14 -20.08 -3.32
CA ALA A 66 5.02 -21.38 -2.66
C ALA A 66 3.56 -21.73 -2.33
N TRP A 67 2.75 -20.73 -1.94
CA TRP A 67 1.32 -20.88 -1.75
C TRP A 67 0.58 -21.20 -3.06
N GLU A 68 0.91 -20.52 -4.16
CA GLU A 68 0.38 -20.83 -5.50
C GLU A 68 0.75 -22.24 -5.97
N GLN A 69 1.98 -22.69 -5.68
CA GLN A 69 2.43 -24.06 -5.97
C GLN A 69 1.60 -25.08 -5.19
N GLY A 70 1.38 -24.85 -3.89
CA GLY A 70 0.52 -25.71 -3.06
C GLY A 70 -0.93 -25.80 -3.55
N ARG A 71 -1.43 -24.74 -4.19
CA ARG A 71 -2.76 -24.70 -4.82
C ARG A 71 -2.78 -25.22 -6.26
N GLY A 72 -1.62 -25.55 -6.84
CA GLY A 72 -1.50 -26.03 -8.22
C GLY A 72 -1.77 -24.97 -9.29
N VAL A 73 -1.59 -23.68 -8.98
CA VAL A 73 -1.88 -22.56 -9.91
C VAL A 73 -0.65 -21.76 -10.32
N ALA A 74 0.53 -22.09 -9.80
CA ALA A 74 1.76 -21.33 -10.04
C ALA A 74 2.16 -21.25 -11.52
N ASP A 75 1.94 -22.32 -12.30
CA ASP A 75 2.33 -22.36 -13.72
C ASP A 75 1.43 -21.51 -14.63
N ILE A 76 0.19 -21.24 -14.18
CA ILE A 76 -0.76 -20.39 -14.91
C ILE A 76 -0.81 -18.96 -14.35
N SER A 77 -0.19 -18.73 -13.19
CA SER A 77 -0.12 -17.40 -12.58
C SER A 77 0.84 -16.50 -13.33
N ALA A 78 0.48 -15.22 -13.43
CA ALA A 78 1.37 -14.20 -13.97
C ALA A 78 2.49 -13.82 -12.98
N LEU A 79 2.46 -14.32 -11.73
CA LEU A 79 3.41 -13.95 -10.68
C LEU A 79 4.86 -14.19 -11.11
N HIS A 80 5.21 -15.41 -11.51
CA HIS A 80 6.59 -15.74 -11.89
C HIS A 80 7.12 -14.86 -13.04
N PRO A 81 6.45 -14.76 -14.20
CA PRO A 81 6.93 -13.91 -15.28
C PRO A 81 6.90 -12.40 -14.95
N ALA A 82 5.90 -11.92 -14.20
CA ALA A 82 5.79 -10.50 -13.85
C ALA A 82 6.93 -10.01 -12.95
N HIS A 83 7.56 -10.91 -12.18
CA HIS A 83 8.70 -10.60 -11.34
C HIS A 83 10.04 -10.96 -12.00
N GLY A 84 10.07 -11.42 -13.25
CA GLY A 84 11.31 -11.82 -13.92
C GLY A 84 11.94 -13.08 -13.32
N GLY A 85 11.13 -13.96 -12.73
CA GLY A 85 11.54 -15.24 -12.15
C GLY A 85 12.00 -15.19 -10.70
N GLU A 86 12.15 -16.38 -10.10
CA GLU A 86 12.36 -16.57 -8.66
C GLU A 86 13.58 -15.82 -8.10
N ALA A 87 14.64 -15.68 -8.89
CA ALA A 87 15.86 -14.96 -8.51
C ALA A 87 15.58 -13.49 -8.09
N ASN A 88 14.48 -12.91 -8.59
CA ASN A 88 14.10 -11.54 -8.31
C ASN A 88 13.03 -11.40 -7.22
N PHE A 89 12.42 -12.50 -6.75
CA PHE A 89 11.32 -12.42 -5.78
C PHE A 89 11.67 -11.63 -4.53
N ALA A 90 12.90 -11.79 -4.03
CA ALA A 90 13.34 -11.07 -2.84
C ALA A 90 13.30 -9.54 -3.01
N ALA A 91 13.61 -9.03 -4.20
CA ALA A 91 13.59 -7.59 -4.50
C ALA A 91 12.16 -7.04 -4.58
N PHE A 92 11.17 -7.91 -4.78
CA PHE A 92 9.75 -7.56 -4.89
C PHE A 92 8.94 -8.04 -3.67
N SER A 93 9.57 -8.44 -2.57
CA SER A 93 8.89 -8.84 -1.33
C SER A 93 8.91 -7.70 -0.30
N PRO A 94 7.83 -6.90 -0.14
CA PRO A 94 7.76 -5.83 0.86
C PRO A 94 8.24 -6.23 2.25
N THR A 95 7.87 -7.41 2.75
CA THR A 95 8.29 -7.90 4.06
C THR A 95 9.81 -8.01 4.18
N ARG A 96 10.50 -8.45 3.13
CA ARG A 96 11.97 -8.58 3.11
C ARG A 96 12.63 -7.21 3.01
N LEU A 97 12.10 -6.32 2.16
CA LEU A 97 12.60 -4.96 2.01
C LEU A 97 12.55 -4.19 3.33
N VAL A 98 11.42 -4.28 4.04
CA VAL A 98 11.23 -3.63 5.34
C VAL A 98 12.19 -4.17 6.40
N ARG A 99 12.43 -5.49 6.43
CA ARG A 99 13.43 -6.08 7.36
C ARG A 99 14.86 -5.61 7.10
N GLY A 100 15.16 -5.20 5.86
CA GLY A 100 16.45 -4.62 5.47
C GLY A 100 16.60 -3.14 5.80
N LEU A 101 15.54 -2.45 6.24
CA LEU A 101 15.61 -1.02 6.55
C LEU A 101 16.39 -0.76 7.84
N PRO A 102 17.15 0.36 7.90
CA PRO A 102 17.65 0.87 9.16
C PRO A 102 16.50 1.11 10.15
N ARG A 103 16.72 0.81 11.44
CA ARG A 103 15.71 1.06 12.48
C ARG A 103 15.30 2.54 12.48
N GLY A 104 13.99 2.79 12.47
CA GLY A 104 13.41 4.13 12.46
C GLY A 104 13.34 4.80 11.08
N ALA A 105 13.78 4.13 10.00
CA ALA A 105 13.66 4.67 8.65
C ALA A 105 12.22 4.57 8.09
N ALA A 106 11.43 3.61 8.57
CA ALA A 106 10.09 3.33 8.06
C ALA A 106 9.14 4.55 8.06
N PRO A 107 9.03 5.35 9.16
CA PRO A 107 8.17 6.54 9.18
C PRO A 107 8.53 7.63 8.16
N ALA A 108 9.77 7.66 7.66
CA ALA A 108 10.18 8.63 6.65
C ALA A 108 9.81 8.21 5.22
N LEU A 109 9.64 6.90 4.99
CA LEU A 109 9.35 6.33 3.66
C LEU A 109 7.85 6.13 3.44
N MET A 110 7.12 5.75 4.48
CA MET A 110 5.73 5.35 4.37
C MET A 110 4.78 6.47 4.86
N PRO A 111 3.72 6.79 4.11
CA PRO A 111 2.62 7.58 4.66
C PRO A 111 1.88 6.77 5.75
N PRO A 112 0.95 7.39 6.51
CA PRO A 112 0.08 6.66 7.44
C PRO A 112 -0.51 5.42 6.76
N LEU A 113 -0.30 4.25 7.37
CA LEU A 113 -0.53 2.97 6.73
C LEU A 113 -1.70 2.21 7.36
N PHE A 114 -2.60 1.72 6.50
CA PHE A 114 -3.60 0.73 6.83
C PHE A 114 -3.32 -0.59 6.10
N ILE A 115 -3.34 -1.71 6.83
CA ILE A 115 -3.31 -3.05 6.26
C ILE A 115 -4.59 -3.76 6.67
N GLY A 116 -5.28 -4.33 5.68
CA GLY A 116 -6.53 -5.05 5.89
C GLY A 116 -6.47 -6.45 5.28
N HIS A 117 -6.96 -7.47 5.99
CA HIS A 117 -6.99 -8.83 5.46
C HIS A 117 -8.16 -9.66 6.04
N GLY A 118 -8.88 -10.38 5.18
CA GLY A 118 -9.89 -11.36 5.60
C GLY A 118 -9.28 -12.69 6.07
N THR A 119 -9.88 -13.35 7.07
CA THR A 119 -9.33 -14.60 7.62
C THR A 119 -9.52 -15.82 6.73
N GLU A 120 -10.49 -15.77 5.81
CA GLU A 120 -10.81 -16.84 4.86
C GLU A 120 -10.26 -16.56 3.46
N ASP A 121 -9.25 -15.69 3.35
CA ASP A 121 -8.57 -15.41 2.09
C ASP A 121 -7.74 -16.62 1.63
N TRP A 122 -8.32 -17.41 0.73
CA TRP A 122 -7.66 -18.56 0.10
C TRP A 122 -6.69 -18.17 -1.02
N THR A 123 -6.74 -16.93 -1.50
CA THR A 123 -5.89 -16.47 -2.61
C THR A 123 -4.54 -16.02 -2.09
N VAL A 124 -4.55 -15.14 -1.09
CA VAL A 124 -3.38 -14.68 -0.37
C VAL A 124 -3.62 -14.98 1.11
N PRO A 125 -2.81 -15.82 1.75
CA PRO A 125 -3.02 -16.13 3.16
C PRO A 125 -2.87 -14.86 4.04
N PRO A 126 -3.71 -14.68 5.08
CA PRO A 126 -3.63 -13.51 5.98
C PRO A 126 -2.28 -13.37 6.67
N GLU A 127 -1.55 -14.47 6.86
CA GLU A 127 -0.21 -14.50 7.44
C GLU A 127 0.79 -13.68 6.60
N ALA A 128 0.53 -13.44 5.32
CA ALA A 128 1.34 -12.54 4.50
C ALA A 128 1.29 -11.09 5.05
N SER A 129 0.09 -10.60 5.37
CA SER A 129 -0.10 -9.27 5.97
C SER A 129 0.44 -9.21 7.39
N GLU A 130 0.23 -10.25 8.20
CA GLU A 130 0.71 -10.30 9.58
C GLU A 130 2.23 -10.21 9.66
N ARG A 131 2.93 -11.04 8.86
CA ARG A 131 4.40 -11.01 8.79
C ARG A 131 4.95 -9.67 8.34
N PHE A 132 4.24 -8.98 7.45
CA PHE A 132 4.60 -7.63 7.03
C PHE A 132 4.40 -6.61 8.16
N VAL A 133 3.26 -6.65 8.84
CA VAL A 133 2.95 -5.77 9.99
C VAL A 133 4.01 -5.92 11.08
N ASP A 134 4.38 -7.15 11.43
CA ASP A 134 5.44 -7.42 12.40
C ASP A 134 6.80 -6.88 11.96
N ALA A 135 7.16 -7.10 10.70
CA ALA A 135 8.40 -6.57 10.13
C ALA A 135 8.42 -5.04 10.14
N PHE A 136 7.29 -4.41 9.79
CA PHE A 136 7.15 -2.96 9.72
C PHE A 136 7.21 -2.30 11.09
N ALA A 137 6.52 -2.89 12.08
CA ALA A 137 6.64 -2.48 13.48
C ALA A 137 8.07 -2.65 13.99
N GLY A 138 8.74 -3.76 13.64
CA GLY A 138 10.15 -4.00 13.99
C GLY A 138 11.13 -2.97 13.39
N ALA A 139 10.78 -2.36 12.26
CA ALA A 139 11.51 -1.26 11.64
C ALA A 139 11.15 0.12 12.23
N GLY A 140 10.26 0.18 13.22
CA GLY A 140 9.77 1.41 13.86
C GLY A 140 8.63 2.10 13.11
N GLY A 141 7.98 1.41 12.17
CA GLY A 141 6.80 1.92 11.48
C GLY A 141 5.53 1.73 12.28
N GLU A 142 4.57 2.65 12.12
CA GLU A 142 3.23 2.54 12.71
C GLU A 142 2.22 2.14 11.62
N VAL A 143 1.35 1.17 11.94
CA VAL A 143 0.35 0.65 11.01
C VAL A 143 -0.95 0.36 11.73
N VAL A 144 -2.07 0.74 11.11
CA VAL A 144 -3.39 0.25 11.50
C VAL A 144 -3.61 -1.08 10.79
N PHE A 145 -3.59 -2.17 11.55
CA PHE A 145 -3.89 -3.51 11.04
C PHE A 145 -5.31 -3.92 11.41
N ARG A 146 -6.06 -4.42 10.42
CA ARG A 146 -7.37 -5.03 10.58
C ARG A 146 -7.37 -6.43 9.99
N ARG A 147 -7.75 -7.39 10.83
CA ARG A 147 -8.04 -8.77 10.45
C ARG A 147 -9.56 -8.96 10.59
N TRP A 148 -10.22 -9.35 9.51
CA TRP A 148 -11.69 -9.46 9.47
C TRP A 148 -12.11 -10.92 9.34
N GLU A 149 -12.86 -11.39 10.34
CA GLU A 149 -13.30 -12.78 10.42
C GLU A 149 -14.31 -13.13 9.32
N GLY A 150 -14.18 -14.32 8.72
CA GLY A 150 -15.11 -14.83 7.71
C GLY A 150 -15.02 -14.14 6.34
N LEU A 151 -14.15 -13.15 6.17
CA LEU A 151 -14.00 -12.45 4.89
C LEU A 151 -12.97 -13.15 4.00
N GLY A 152 -13.32 -13.32 2.73
CA GLY A 152 -12.45 -13.86 1.69
C GLY A 152 -11.74 -12.77 0.89
N HIS A 153 -10.97 -13.20 -0.11
CA HIS A 153 -10.12 -12.31 -0.91
C HIS A 153 -10.86 -11.11 -1.50
N PHE A 154 -12.08 -11.30 -2.00
CA PHE A 154 -12.82 -10.28 -2.73
C PHE A 154 -13.90 -9.58 -1.90
N SER A 155 -14.14 -9.99 -0.66
CA SER A 155 -15.26 -9.46 0.14
C SER A 155 -15.21 -7.94 0.23
N ILE A 156 -14.06 -7.38 0.62
CA ILE A 156 -13.92 -5.94 0.88
C ILE A 156 -13.85 -5.14 -0.41
N LEU A 157 -13.16 -5.66 -1.43
CA LEU A 157 -13.17 -5.04 -2.74
C LEU A 157 -14.62 -4.95 -3.27
N GLY A 158 -15.41 -6.01 -3.07
CA GLY A 158 -16.83 -6.04 -3.39
C GLY A 158 -17.63 -4.95 -2.68
N ALA A 159 -17.46 -4.81 -1.37
CA ALA A 159 -18.11 -3.77 -0.56
C ALA A 159 -17.73 -2.35 -1.04
N LEU A 160 -16.45 -2.09 -1.27
CA LEU A 160 -15.96 -0.80 -1.80
C LEU A 160 -16.50 -0.47 -3.21
N MET A 161 -16.83 -1.49 -3.99
CA MET A 161 -17.48 -1.34 -5.30
C MET A 161 -19.02 -1.23 -5.21
N GLY A 162 -19.60 -1.33 -4.00
CA GLY A 162 -21.04 -1.27 -3.77
C GLY A 162 -21.78 -2.56 -4.11
N PHE A 163 -21.09 -3.71 -4.20
CA PHE A 163 -21.75 -5.00 -4.36
C PHE A 163 -22.32 -5.48 -3.02
N PRO A 164 -23.47 -6.19 -3.03
CA PRO A 164 -24.06 -6.73 -1.82
C PRO A 164 -23.29 -7.98 -1.36
N VAL A 165 -22.26 -7.79 -0.55
CA VAL A 165 -21.32 -8.84 -0.09
C VAL A 165 -21.47 -9.21 1.38
N GLY A 166 -22.43 -8.60 2.09
CA GLY A 166 -22.75 -8.90 3.48
C GLY A 166 -22.25 -7.82 4.44
N ALA A 167 -22.89 -7.75 5.61
CA ALA A 167 -22.68 -6.69 6.59
C ALA A 167 -21.25 -6.67 7.15
N GLU A 168 -20.60 -7.82 7.25
CA GLU A 168 -19.21 -7.95 7.71
C GLU A 168 -18.23 -7.27 6.74
N ALA A 169 -18.49 -7.40 5.43
CA ALA A 169 -17.68 -6.76 4.40
C ALA A 169 -17.95 -5.25 4.32
N ASP A 170 -19.19 -4.82 4.54
CA ASP A 170 -19.56 -3.41 4.63
C ASP A 170 -18.86 -2.75 5.83
N ALA A 171 -18.87 -3.40 7.00
CA ALA A 171 -18.15 -2.93 8.19
C ALA A 171 -16.62 -2.84 7.96
N ALA A 172 -16.06 -3.78 7.19
CA ALA A 172 -14.65 -3.73 6.82
C ALA A 172 -14.32 -2.57 5.86
N ALA A 173 -15.25 -2.21 4.97
CA ALA A 173 -15.13 -1.00 4.15
C ALA A 173 -15.21 0.28 5.03
N GLU A 174 -16.13 0.32 6.00
CA GLU A 174 -16.26 1.43 6.95
C GLU A 174 -14.97 1.66 7.77
N ASP A 175 -14.32 0.59 8.25
CA ASP A 175 -13.01 0.67 8.92
C ASP A 175 -11.97 1.44 8.09
N LEU A 176 -11.90 1.14 6.79
CA LEU A 176 -11.00 1.80 5.85
C LEU A 176 -11.42 3.24 5.57
N GLU A 177 -12.72 3.49 5.35
CA GLU A 177 -13.24 4.83 5.11
C GLU A 177 -12.95 5.78 6.28
N VAL A 178 -13.17 5.32 7.51
CA VAL A 178 -12.84 6.07 8.73
C VAL A 178 -11.35 6.43 8.76
N PHE A 179 -10.48 5.46 8.48
CA PHE A 179 -9.04 5.69 8.42
C PHE A 179 -8.67 6.71 7.32
N MET A 180 -9.22 6.54 6.12
CA MET A 180 -8.97 7.39 4.96
C MET A 180 -9.43 8.83 5.24
N HIS A 181 -10.63 9.02 5.78
CA HIS A 181 -11.17 10.34 6.08
C HIS A 181 -10.33 11.10 7.11
N ARG A 182 -9.87 10.41 8.17
CA ARG A 182 -8.94 10.97 9.16
C ARG A 182 -7.64 11.42 8.49
N CYS A 183 -7.02 10.54 7.70
CA CYS A 183 -5.77 10.82 7.00
C CYS A 183 -5.89 12.03 6.06
N LEU A 184 -6.97 12.12 5.28
CA LEU A 184 -7.22 13.23 4.36
C LEU A 184 -7.50 14.56 5.08
N ALA A 185 -8.09 14.52 6.27
CA ALA A 185 -8.27 15.71 7.11
C ALA A 185 -6.93 16.20 7.68
N ASP A 186 -6.11 15.29 8.20
CA ASP A 186 -4.79 15.60 8.76
C ASP A 186 -3.80 16.08 7.69
N GLY A 187 -3.82 15.47 6.50
CA GLY A 187 -3.00 15.87 5.35
C GLY A 187 -3.25 17.32 4.93
N LYS A 188 -4.52 17.74 4.92
CA LYS A 188 -4.90 19.13 4.63
C LYS A 188 -4.32 20.11 5.66
N ALA A 189 -4.34 19.75 6.94
CA ALA A 189 -3.77 20.59 8.00
C ALA A 189 -2.24 20.76 7.85
N ARG A 190 -1.52 19.69 7.47
CA ARG A 190 -0.07 19.74 7.18
C ARG A 190 0.25 20.57 5.94
N GLY A 191 -0.58 20.47 4.89
CA GLY A 191 -0.42 21.28 3.69
C GLY A 191 -0.65 22.78 3.93
N ALA A 192 -1.61 23.12 4.80
CA ALA A 192 -1.92 24.51 5.15
C ALA A 192 -0.83 25.18 6.02
N SER A 193 -0.13 24.41 6.88
CA SER A 193 0.96 24.93 7.71
C SER A 193 2.29 25.08 6.97
N ALA A 194 2.45 24.45 5.80
CA ALA A 194 3.67 24.53 5.00
C ALA A 194 3.86 25.89 4.28
N GLY A 195 2.83 26.74 4.19
CA GLY A 195 2.88 28.07 3.56
C GLY A 195 3.30 28.05 2.07
N PRO A 196 3.15 29.16 1.33
CA PRO A 196 3.69 29.24 -0.02
C PRO A 196 5.23 29.32 0.08
N GLY A 197 5.89 28.17 -0.05
CA GLY A 197 7.34 28.04 0.02
C GLY A 197 8.06 29.00 -0.92
N THR A 198 9.05 29.71 -0.38
CA THR A 198 9.98 30.58 -1.07
C THR A 198 10.58 29.85 -2.27
N ARG A 199 10.35 30.38 -3.48
CA ARG A 199 10.99 29.93 -4.71
C ARG A 199 12.49 30.13 -4.52
N MET A 200 13.27 29.05 -4.34
CA MET A 200 14.71 29.13 -4.51
C MET A 200 14.98 29.47 -5.97
N GLU A 201 15.31 30.72 -6.23
CA GLU A 201 15.85 31.13 -7.53
C GLU A 201 17.15 30.38 -7.78
N ALA A 202 17.20 29.68 -8.90
CA ALA A 202 18.41 29.04 -9.38
C ALA A 202 19.50 30.11 -9.57
N VAL A 203 20.55 30.03 -8.76
CA VAL A 203 21.78 30.79 -8.98
C VAL A 203 22.37 30.32 -10.30
N LYS A 204 22.25 31.15 -11.33
CA LYS A 204 23.05 31.02 -12.56
C LYS A 204 24.51 31.22 -12.18
N GLN A 205 25.31 30.17 -12.29
CA GLN A 205 26.76 30.31 -12.30
C GLN A 205 27.20 30.78 -13.70
N SER A 206 27.90 31.92 -13.70
CA SER A 206 28.65 32.52 -14.81
C SER A 206 30.06 31.93 -14.91
#